data_AF-A0A0D7ARJ1-F1
#
_entry.id   AF-A0A0D7ARJ1-F1
#
_cell.length_a   1.000
_cell.length_b   1.000
_cell.length_c   1.000
_cell.angle_alpha   90.00
_cell.angle_beta   90.00
_cell.angle_gamma   90.00
#
_symmetry.space_group_name_H-M   'P 1'
#
loop_
_entity.id
_entity.type
_entity.pdbx_description
1 polymer ?
#
loop_
_entity_poly.entity_id
_entity_poly.type
_entity_poly.pdbx_seq_one_letter_code
_entity_poly.pdbx_strand_id
1 'polypeptide(L)'
;MLVVVLGQSDAGKSTFCKQFQLMHAPHIFEDELPLWRPIIYLNIIRAVRAIFDDIELASVVPTSDVAQELAELRLQLLPLFAVEEALVSEFNGGFAVPRTRRPTAYLPTGKAPLALPLVGSRSAAGGAPTDASSLSTASTSDHTAEQLASRTITFTHSAIAQLWRHPYVQKLSRLGQLQLEESASYFLKNVFRISQIDYFPTSEDVLHTRLETLGIIEHSIYGHPTRDSFRCNWMLYDVSGTARGRRHAWAPFFDAANAIVFVAPISAFDQYTDEGQCVPGQYTNRIEHSLRLFEAVVANPLLANANFVLMLNKVDVLKQKLASGVHVAKYLTSYGNRPNTYWDVADYFRAHFVKAYEKRHMHAKTKPCFKFFTTLTDVQQTQQMILNLGETIMRNYVQSCPVL
;
A
#
# COMPACT_ATOMS: atom_id res chain seq x y z
N MET A 1 -16.04 -16.35 -3.12
CA MET A 1 -14.89 -16.43 -4.02
C MET A 1 -13.64 -15.98 -3.27
N LEU A 2 -12.64 -16.84 -3.23
CA LEU A 2 -11.34 -16.58 -2.61
C LEU A 2 -10.39 -15.96 -3.64
N VAL A 3 -9.91 -14.76 -3.35
CA VAL A 3 -8.94 -14.03 -4.17
C VAL A 3 -7.68 -13.80 -3.35
N VAL A 4 -6.53 -14.23 -3.85
CA VAL A 4 -5.25 -14.01 -3.19
C VAL A 4 -4.50 -12.89 -3.90
N VAL A 5 -4.12 -11.85 -3.17
CA VAL A 5 -3.38 -10.70 -3.70
C VAL A 5 -1.90 -10.85 -3.34
N LEU A 6 -1.07 -11.00 -4.37
CA LEU A 6 0.36 -11.28 -4.26
C LEU A 6 1.19 -10.19 -4.97
N GLY A 7 2.45 -10.06 -4.58
CA GLY A 7 3.36 -9.07 -5.16
C GLY A 7 4.39 -8.57 -4.15
N GLN A 8 5.46 -7.96 -4.64
CA GLN A 8 6.52 -7.41 -3.79
C GLN A 8 6.01 -6.30 -2.85
N SER A 9 6.84 -5.89 -1.88
CA SER A 9 6.52 -4.74 -1.04
C SER A 9 6.25 -3.50 -1.90
N ASP A 10 5.27 -2.68 -1.47
CA ASP A 10 4.96 -1.42 -2.14
C ASP A 10 4.61 -1.59 -3.65
N ALA A 11 4.07 -2.75 -4.02
CA ALA A 11 3.49 -2.99 -5.34
C ALA A 11 2.13 -2.32 -5.54
N GLY A 12 1.43 -1.95 -4.45
CA GLY A 12 0.06 -1.43 -4.47
C GLY A 12 -1.02 -2.45 -4.08
N LYS A 13 -0.66 -3.58 -3.47
CA LYS A 13 -1.61 -4.63 -3.03
C LYS A 13 -2.69 -4.09 -2.08
N SER A 14 -2.28 -3.40 -1.03
CA SER A 14 -3.23 -2.83 -0.05
C SER A 14 -4.11 -1.76 -0.68
N THR A 15 -3.59 -0.99 -1.65
CA THR A 15 -4.40 -0.04 -2.45
C THR A 15 -5.45 -0.78 -3.28
N PHE A 16 -5.10 -1.90 -3.91
CA PHE A 16 -6.07 -2.75 -4.60
C PHE A 16 -7.15 -3.27 -3.65
N CYS A 17 -6.79 -3.78 -2.47
CA CYS A 17 -7.77 -4.23 -1.47
C CYS A 17 -8.70 -3.10 -1.03
N LYS A 18 -8.18 -1.89 -0.79
CA LYS A 18 -9.00 -0.71 -0.46
C LYS A 18 -9.96 -0.32 -1.58
N GLN A 19 -9.51 -0.33 -2.84
CA GLN A 19 -10.39 -0.08 -3.99
C GLN A 19 -11.49 -1.14 -4.13
N PHE A 20 -11.14 -2.39 -3.84
CA PHE A 20 -12.08 -3.50 -3.84
C PHE A 20 -13.15 -3.32 -2.74
N GLN A 21 -12.75 -2.91 -1.53
CA GLN A 21 -13.65 -2.55 -0.44
C GLN A 21 -14.54 -1.37 -0.81
N LEU A 22 -13.96 -0.29 -1.35
CA LEU A 22 -14.69 0.90 -1.77
C LEU A 22 -15.79 0.59 -2.79
N MET A 23 -15.54 -0.36 -3.71
CA MET A 23 -16.55 -0.77 -4.69
C MET A 23 -17.65 -1.63 -4.07
N HIS A 24 -17.28 -2.69 -3.34
CA HIS A 24 -18.21 -3.74 -2.95
C HIS A 24 -18.88 -3.53 -1.59
N ALA A 25 -18.31 -2.66 -0.76
CA ALA A 25 -18.83 -2.29 0.55
C ALA A 25 -18.58 -0.78 0.84
N PRO A 26 -19.16 0.14 0.02
CA PRO A 26 -18.92 1.57 0.17
C PRO A 26 -19.34 2.10 1.54
N HIS A 27 -20.47 1.64 2.10
CA HIS A 27 -20.93 2.05 3.43
C HIS A 27 -19.95 1.70 4.54
N ILE A 28 -19.38 0.48 4.49
CA ILE A 28 -18.37 0.05 5.46
C ILE A 28 -17.13 0.91 5.31
N PHE A 29 -16.70 1.16 4.07
CA PHE A 29 -15.55 2.01 3.80
C PHE A 29 -15.76 3.47 4.29
N GLU A 30 -16.96 4.03 4.13
CA GLU A 30 -17.33 5.36 4.61
C GLU A 30 -17.32 5.44 6.15
N ASP A 31 -17.87 4.44 6.83
CA ASP A 31 -17.86 4.34 8.29
C ASP A 31 -16.42 4.24 8.84
N GLU A 32 -15.49 3.69 8.06
CA GLU A 32 -14.08 3.55 8.42
C GLU A 32 -13.26 4.83 8.22
N LEU A 33 -13.72 5.79 7.42
CA LEU A 33 -12.95 7.00 7.07
C LEU A 33 -12.35 7.71 8.29
N PRO A 34 -13.08 7.94 9.40
CA PRO A 34 -12.52 8.60 10.58
C PRO A 34 -11.32 7.85 11.19
N LEU A 35 -11.34 6.51 11.14
CA LEU A 35 -10.31 5.65 11.74
C LEU A 35 -8.96 5.75 11.03
N TRP A 36 -8.95 6.22 9.77
CA TRP A 36 -7.71 6.42 9.02
C TRP A 36 -6.98 7.72 9.37
N ARG A 37 -7.65 8.65 10.06
CA ARG A 37 -7.09 9.98 10.37
C ARG A 37 -5.74 9.91 11.11
N PRO A 38 -5.56 9.10 12.16
CA PRO A 38 -4.28 9.04 12.86
C PRO A 38 -3.16 8.46 12.00
N ILE A 39 -3.49 7.56 11.06
CA ILE A 39 -2.51 6.96 10.12
C ILE A 39 -2.08 7.99 9.06
N ILE A 40 -3.02 8.80 8.58
CA ILE A 40 -2.73 9.91 7.66
C ILE A 40 -1.76 10.90 8.33
N TYR A 41 -2.02 11.26 9.58
CA TYR A 41 -1.12 12.12 10.36
C TYR A 41 0.26 11.49 10.54
N LEU A 42 0.32 10.19 10.85
CA LEU A 42 1.58 9.46 10.97
C LEU A 42 2.39 9.50 9.65
N ASN A 43 1.73 9.35 8.50
CA ASN A 43 2.40 9.39 7.20
C ASN A 43 2.94 10.78 6.86
N ILE A 44 2.22 11.85 7.22
CA ILE A 44 2.73 13.23 7.10
C ILE A 44 3.99 13.41 7.96
N ILE A 45 3.93 12.99 9.22
CA ILE A 45 5.06 13.16 10.15
C ILE A 45 6.29 12.38 9.67
N ARG A 46 6.09 11.14 9.22
CA ARG A 46 7.16 10.31 8.64
C ARG A 46 7.75 10.90 7.38
N ALA A 47 6.92 11.47 6.50
CA ALA A 47 7.39 12.16 5.30
C ALA A 47 8.30 13.35 5.67
N VAL A 48 7.89 14.17 6.64
CA VAL A 48 8.69 15.30 7.12
C VAL A 48 10.02 14.82 7.73
N ARG A 49 9.99 13.78 8.57
CA ARG A 49 11.20 13.19 9.16
C ARG A 49 12.15 12.67 8.09
N ALA A 50 11.63 11.92 7.12
CA ALA A 50 12.41 11.38 6.02
C ALA A 50 13.10 12.48 5.19
N ILE A 51 12.44 13.61 4.95
CA ILE A 51 13.08 14.76 4.29
C ILE A 51 14.31 15.23 5.07
N PHE A 52 14.22 15.37 6.39
CA PHE A 52 15.37 15.82 7.20
C PHE A 52 16.49 14.78 7.26
N ASP A 53 16.15 13.50 7.43
CA ASP A 53 17.13 12.41 7.38
C ASP A 53 17.90 12.43 6.05
N ASP A 54 17.19 12.60 4.93
CA ASP A 54 17.79 12.60 3.60
C ASP A 54 18.59 13.88 3.33
N ILE A 55 18.23 15.02 3.94
CA ILE A 55 19.02 16.26 3.88
C ILE A 55 20.37 16.06 4.57
N GLU A 56 20.41 15.37 5.71
CA GLU A 56 21.66 15.06 6.43
C GLU A 56 22.57 14.11 5.66
N LEU A 57 21.98 13.19 4.88
CA LEU A 57 22.70 12.21 4.06
C LEU A 57 22.97 12.71 2.63
N ALA A 58 22.48 13.89 2.26
CA ALA A 58 22.58 14.41 0.91
C ALA A 58 24.05 14.67 0.54
N SER A 59 24.43 14.31 -0.70
CA SER A 59 25.78 14.58 -1.19
C SER A 59 26.02 16.05 -1.56
N VAL A 60 24.94 16.82 -1.75
CA VAL A 60 24.99 18.23 -2.11
C VAL A 60 24.91 19.04 -0.83
N VAL A 61 26.01 19.63 -0.37
CA VAL A 61 26.00 20.42 0.87
C VAL A 61 25.20 21.72 0.64
N PRO A 62 24.26 22.09 1.55
CA PRO A 62 23.57 23.38 1.48
C PRO A 62 24.55 24.53 1.74
N THR A 63 24.27 25.71 1.17
CA THR A 63 24.99 26.95 1.54
C THR A 63 24.68 27.32 3.00
N SER A 64 25.52 28.13 3.64
CA SER A 64 25.33 28.56 5.04
C SER A 64 23.92 29.08 5.31
N ASP A 65 23.42 29.91 4.40
CA ASP A 65 22.12 30.59 4.55
C ASP A 65 20.97 29.57 4.46
N VAL A 66 21.04 28.66 3.49
CA VAL A 66 20.07 27.57 3.32
C VAL A 66 20.12 26.61 4.50
N ALA A 67 21.31 26.32 5.03
CA ALA A 67 21.46 25.45 6.19
C ALA A 67 20.80 26.08 7.43
N GLN A 68 20.92 27.39 7.61
CA GLN A 68 20.25 28.11 8.69
C GLN A 68 18.72 28.08 8.53
N GLU A 69 18.20 28.37 7.33
CA GLU A 69 16.75 28.29 7.04
C GLU A 69 16.17 26.89 7.32
N LEU A 70 16.88 25.84 6.91
CA LEU A 70 16.47 24.45 7.16
C LEU A 70 16.55 24.09 8.64
N ALA A 71 17.52 24.63 9.39
CA ALA A 71 17.62 24.44 10.83
C ALA A 71 16.46 25.12 11.57
N GLU A 72 16.07 26.33 11.16
CA GLU A 72 14.91 27.04 11.69
C GLU A 72 13.61 26.27 11.44
N LEU A 73 13.42 25.75 10.23
CA LEU A 73 12.28 24.87 9.91
C LEU A 73 12.30 23.59 10.74
N ARG A 74 13.48 22.98 10.95
CA ARG A 74 13.61 21.78 11.79
C ARG A 74 13.17 22.06 13.23
N LEU A 75 13.58 23.20 13.81
CA LEU A 75 13.18 23.62 15.16
C LEU A 75 11.66 23.79 15.27
N GLN A 76 11.02 24.40 14.27
CA GLN A 76 9.56 24.55 14.23
C GLN A 76 8.82 23.21 14.12
N LEU A 77 9.44 22.21 13.48
CA LEU A 77 8.85 20.91 13.22
C LEU A 77 9.18 19.84 14.28
N LEU A 78 10.04 20.13 15.25
CA LEU A 78 10.37 19.24 16.37
C LEU A 78 9.14 18.66 17.09
N PRO A 79 8.06 19.42 17.36
CA PRO A 79 6.88 18.89 18.03
C PRO A 79 6.24 17.70 17.30
N LEU A 80 6.30 17.65 15.96
CA LEU A 80 5.74 16.54 15.18
C LEU A 80 6.42 15.21 15.52
N PHE A 81 7.74 15.24 15.74
CA PHE A 81 8.52 14.04 16.02
C PHE A 81 8.22 13.43 17.39
N ALA A 82 7.83 14.25 18.36
CA ALA A 82 7.36 13.76 19.66
C ALA A 82 6.01 13.06 19.55
N VAL A 83 5.12 13.55 18.68
CA VAL A 83 3.80 12.94 18.47
C VAL A 83 3.88 11.62 17.71
N GLU A 84 4.90 11.43 16.86
CA GLU A 84 5.09 10.17 16.15
C GLU A 84 5.18 8.97 17.11
N GLU A 85 5.92 9.10 18.20
CA GLU A 85 6.09 8.02 19.18
C GLU A 85 4.76 7.69 19.87
N ALA A 86 3.97 8.71 20.21
CA ALA A 86 2.64 8.54 20.80
C ALA A 86 1.69 7.78 19.86
N LEU A 87 1.63 8.17 18.58
CA LEU A 87 0.82 7.50 17.57
C LEU A 87 1.25 6.05 17.36
N VAL A 88 2.56 5.80 17.20
CA VAL A 88 3.08 4.44 16.99
C VAL A 88 2.81 3.53 18.19
N SER A 89 2.91 4.05 19.41
CA SER A 89 2.60 3.30 20.63
C SER A 89 1.13 2.88 20.68
N GLU A 90 0.23 3.79 20.33
CA GLU A 90 -1.22 3.52 20.23
C GLU A 90 -1.52 2.45 19.18
N PHE A 91 -0.93 2.55 17.98
CA PHE A 91 -1.11 1.56 16.92
C PHE A 91 -0.58 0.17 17.27
N ASN A 92 0.54 0.09 17.98
CA ASN A 92 1.12 -1.19 18.39
C ASN A 92 0.44 -1.77 19.65
N GLY A 93 -0.59 -1.11 20.19
CA GLY A 93 -1.28 -1.54 21.43
C GLY A 93 -0.34 -1.63 22.63
N GLY A 94 0.69 -0.77 22.69
CA GLY A 94 1.72 -0.78 23.73
C GLY A 94 2.77 -1.90 23.62
N PHE A 95 2.76 -2.73 22.57
CA PHE A 95 3.82 -3.72 22.36
C PHE A 95 5.09 -3.06 21.81
N ALA A 96 6.18 -3.14 22.56
CA ALA A 96 7.49 -2.64 22.14
C ALA A 96 8.04 -3.50 20.99
N VAL A 97 8.13 -2.91 19.80
CA VAL A 97 8.85 -3.50 18.67
C VAL A 97 10.37 -3.33 18.92
N PRO A 98 11.21 -4.33 18.60
CA PRO A 98 12.67 -4.17 18.70
C PRO A 98 13.12 -2.93 17.95
N ARG A 99 14.01 -2.14 18.57
CA ARG A 99 14.54 -0.87 18.06
C ARG A 99 15.10 -1.03 16.64
N THR A 100 14.26 -0.76 15.64
CA THR A 100 14.71 -0.41 14.30
C THR A 100 15.05 1.09 14.31
N ARG A 101 15.89 1.56 13.38
CA ARG A 101 16.27 2.98 13.30
C ARG A 101 15.07 3.94 13.11
N ARG A 102 13.87 3.43 12.79
CA ARG A 102 12.63 4.18 12.60
C ARG A 102 11.45 3.52 13.34
N PRO A 103 10.70 4.24 14.20
CA PRO A 103 9.50 3.70 14.83
C PRO A 103 8.46 3.37 13.76
N THR A 104 8.25 2.08 13.53
CA THR A 104 7.37 1.59 12.46
C THR A 104 6.06 1.08 13.08
N ALA A 105 4.95 1.51 12.51
CA ALA A 105 3.61 1.12 12.93
C ALA A 105 3.20 -0.02 12.01
N TYR A 106 2.79 -1.12 12.62
CA TYR A 106 2.47 -2.34 11.90
C TYR A 106 1.07 -2.79 12.21
N LEU A 107 0.43 -3.39 11.21
CA LEU A 107 -0.78 -4.15 11.44
C LEU A 107 -0.43 -5.61 11.80
N PRO A 108 -0.80 -6.13 12.99
CA PRO A 108 -0.56 -7.52 13.34
C PRO A 108 -1.32 -8.51 12.45
N THR A 109 -0.75 -9.69 12.20
CA THR A 109 -1.37 -10.79 11.44
C THR A 109 -2.81 -11.07 11.88
N GLY A 110 -3.73 -11.18 10.93
CA GLY A 110 -5.14 -11.51 11.18
C GLY A 110 -6.00 -10.36 11.73
N LYS A 111 -5.41 -9.19 11.96
CA LYS A 111 -6.15 -7.98 12.30
C LYS A 111 -6.27 -7.11 11.06
N ALA A 112 -7.49 -6.84 10.61
CA ALA A 112 -7.76 -5.69 9.73
C ALA A 112 -7.36 -4.39 10.47
N PRO A 113 -7.23 -3.23 9.81
CA PRO A 113 -7.02 -1.94 10.48
C PRO A 113 -8.00 -1.71 11.65
N LEU A 114 -9.14 -2.38 11.55
CA LEU A 114 -10.30 -2.45 12.44
C LEU A 114 -10.12 -3.30 13.71
N ALA A 115 -9.09 -4.12 13.83
CA ALA A 115 -8.91 -5.02 14.99
C ALA A 115 -7.72 -4.63 15.88
N LEU A 116 -7.05 -3.50 15.59
CA LEU A 116 -6.38 -2.76 16.66
C LEU A 116 -7.44 -2.42 17.71
N PRO A 117 -7.15 -2.55 19.02
CA PRO A 117 -8.14 -2.32 20.05
C PRO A 117 -8.45 -0.81 20.16
N LEU A 118 -9.19 -0.26 19.20
CA LEU A 118 -10.24 0.69 19.53
C LEU A 118 -11.41 -0.18 20.01
N VAL A 119 -11.40 -0.50 21.31
CA VAL A 119 -12.40 -1.39 21.91
C VAL A 119 -13.77 -0.73 21.81
N GLY A 120 -14.61 -1.27 20.93
CA GLY A 120 -15.96 -0.78 20.72
C GLY A 120 -16.82 -1.72 19.89
N SER A 121 -16.71 -3.04 20.06
CA SER A 121 -17.74 -3.95 19.55
C SER A 121 -17.97 -5.11 20.51
N ARG A 122 -19.08 -5.01 21.24
CA ARG A 122 -19.60 -6.06 22.11
C ARG A 122 -19.98 -7.25 21.23
N SER A 123 -19.28 -8.36 21.40
CA SER A 123 -19.74 -9.65 20.92
C SER A 123 -21.01 -10.02 21.70
N ALA A 124 -22.11 -10.18 20.99
CA ALA A 124 -23.38 -10.64 21.53
C ALA A 124 -23.25 -12.14 21.86
N ALA A 125 -23.11 -12.45 23.15
CA ALA A 125 -23.39 -13.76 23.72
C ALA A 125 -24.30 -13.56 24.95
N GLY A 126 -25.39 -14.33 24.99
CA GLY A 126 -26.56 -14.09 25.83
C GLY A 126 -26.33 -14.10 27.35
N GLY A 127 -27.12 -13.26 28.02
CA GLY A 127 -27.31 -13.22 29.47
C GLY A 127 -28.39 -12.18 29.81
N ALA A 128 -29.42 -12.59 30.53
CA ALA A 128 -30.62 -11.81 30.90
C ALA A 128 -30.29 -10.62 31.86
N PRO A 129 -31.23 -9.67 32.08
CA PRO A 129 -30.92 -8.37 32.67
C PRO A 129 -31.06 -8.38 34.20
N THR A 130 -30.11 -7.77 34.90
CA THR A 130 -30.30 -7.34 36.29
C THR A 130 -29.60 -6.00 36.52
N ASP A 131 -30.40 -5.05 36.98
CA ASP A 131 -30.09 -3.90 37.84
C ASP A 131 -29.23 -2.76 37.28
N ALA A 132 -29.95 -1.73 36.81
CA ALA A 132 -29.46 -0.39 36.57
C ALA A 132 -29.32 0.38 37.89
N SER A 133 -28.10 0.47 38.42
CA SER A 133 -27.63 1.62 39.21
C SER A 133 -26.12 1.53 39.44
N SER A 134 -25.33 2.01 38.47
CA SER A 134 -24.00 2.55 38.75
C SER A 134 -23.50 3.36 37.56
N LEU A 135 -23.01 4.55 37.89
CA LEU A 135 -22.40 5.54 37.00
C LEU A 135 -21.32 4.90 36.12
N SER A 136 -21.33 5.21 34.82
CA SER A 136 -20.17 5.05 33.94
C SER A 136 -19.87 6.35 33.20
N THR A 137 -19.22 7.28 33.91
CA THR A 137 -18.25 8.19 33.31
C THR A 137 -16.99 7.40 32.97
N ALA A 138 -16.88 6.85 31.75
CA ALA A 138 -15.64 6.25 31.25
C ALA A 138 -15.61 6.15 29.71
N SER A 139 -14.91 7.09 29.07
CA SER A 139 -14.00 6.90 27.91
C SER A 139 -13.51 8.25 27.37
N THR A 140 -12.73 8.97 28.18
CA THR A 140 -12.05 10.24 27.81
C THR A 140 -10.55 10.08 27.56
N SER A 141 -10.01 8.86 27.58
CA SER A 141 -8.57 8.58 27.43
C SER A 141 -8.10 8.37 25.98
N ASP A 142 -8.99 7.93 25.09
CA ASP A 142 -8.57 7.22 23.86
C ASP A 142 -8.38 8.14 22.64
N HIS A 143 -8.73 9.43 22.73
CA HIS A 143 -8.52 10.41 21.66
C HIS A 143 -7.29 11.30 21.85
N THR A 144 -6.46 11.05 22.87
CA THR A 144 -5.43 12.01 23.28
C THR A 144 -4.31 12.16 22.25
N ALA A 145 -3.81 11.07 21.65
CA ALA A 145 -2.72 11.13 20.67
C ALA A 145 -3.19 11.59 19.29
N GLU A 146 -4.36 11.16 18.81
CA GLU A 146 -4.98 11.72 17.59
C GLU A 146 -5.22 13.24 17.72
N GLN A 147 -5.81 13.69 18.84
CA GLN A 147 -6.07 15.11 19.06
C GLN A 147 -4.77 15.91 19.17
N LEU A 148 -3.74 15.34 19.82
CA LEU A 148 -2.42 15.94 19.89
C LEU A 148 -1.80 16.06 18.49
N ALA A 149 -1.90 15.01 17.67
CA ALA A 149 -1.43 15.03 16.29
C ALA A 149 -2.15 16.06 15.44
N SER A 150 -3.48 16.10 15.52
CA SER A 150 -4.32 17.11 14.86
C SER A 150 -3.84 18.52 15.22
N ARG A 151 -3.79 18.85 16.52
CA ARG A 151 -3.34 20.18 16.99
C ARG A 151 -1.92 20.52 16.57
N THR A 152 -1.00 19.56 16.64
CA THR A 152 0.40 19.78 16.29
C THR A 152 0.57 20.01 14.80
N ILE A 153 -0.15 19.25 13.96
CA ILE A 153 -0.17 19.45 12.51
C ILE A 153 -0.82 20.81 12.19
N THR A 154 -1.95 21.16 12.81
CA THR A 154 -2.56 22.49 12.67
C THR A 154 -1.61 23.61 13.07
N PHE A 155 -0.77 23.42 14.09
CA PHE A 155 0.20 24.45 14.48
C PHE A 155 1.38 24.55 13.50
N THR A 156 1.83 23.42 12.94
CA THR A 156 3.06 23.34 12.14
C THR A 156 2.85 23.28 10.63
N HIS A 157 1.61 23.23 10.13
CA HIS A 157 1.29 23.03 8.72
C HIS A 157 1.96 24.04 7.76
N SER A 158 2.15 25.28 8.20
CA SER A 158 2.85 26.31 7.43
C SER A 158 4.33 25.96 7.23
N ALA A 159 5.01 25.51 8.28
CA ALA A 159 6.39 25.06 8.24
C ALA A 159 6.54 23.77 7.40
N ILE A 160 5.59 22.84 7.49
CA ILE A 160 5.55 21.63 6.64
C ILE A 160 5.48 22.03 5.16
N ALA A 161 4.58 22.96 4.82
CA ALA A 161 4.42 23.44 3.45
C ALA A 161 5.65 24.20 2.94
N GLN A 162 6.29 25.01 3.81
CA GLN A 162 7.54 25.72 3.49
C GLN A 162 8.68 24.74 3.24
N LEU A 163 8.85 23.73 4.10
CA LEU A 163 9.86 22.67 3.91
C LEU A 163 9.67 21.96 2.57
N TRP A 164 8.44 21.55 2.24
CA TRP A 164 8.17 20.87 0.98
C TRP A 164 8.44 21.76 -0.23
N ARG A 165 8.09 23.05 -0.18
CA ARG A 165 8.32 24.01 -1.29
C ARG A 165 9.76 24.51 -1.37
N HIS A 166 10.59 24.23 -0.37
CA HIS A 166 11.92 24.77 -0.26
C HIS A 166 12.80 24.41 -1.49
N PRO A 167 13.50 25.37 -2.13
CA PRO A 167 14.24 25.13 -3.38
C PRO A 167 15.27 24.00 -3.29
N TYR A 168 15.95 23.90 -2.15
CA TYR A 168 16.92 22.84 -1.89
C TYR A 168 16.26 21.45 -1.77
N VAL A 169 15.11 21.34 -1.08
CA VAL A 169 14.35 20.07 -0.98
C VAL A 169 13.86 19.64 -2.36
N GLN A 170 13.34 20.58 -3.15
CA GLN A 170 12.93 20.33 -4.54
C GLN A 170 14.11 19.98 -5.46
N LYS A 171 15.32 20.47 -5.17
CA LYS A 171 16.55 20.07 -5.87
C LYS A 171 16.94 18.62 -5.52
N LEU A 172 16.93 18.26 -4.23
CA LEU A 172 17.22 16.88 -3.80
C LEU A 172 16.20 15.88 -4.36
N SER A 173 14.92 16.25 -4.41
CA SER A 173 13.87 15.45 -5.04
C SER A 173 14.17 15.17 -6.52
N ARG A 174 14.55 16.19 -7.29
CA ARG A 174 14.92 16.06 -8.71
C ARG A 174 16.19 15.22 -8.94
N LEU A 175 17.12 15.23 -7.99
CA LEU A 175 18.33 14.41 -8.03
C LEU A 175 18.08 12.95 -7.59
N GLY A 176 16.86 12.61 -7.16
CA GLY A 176 16.54 11.29 -6.63
C GLY A 176 17.21 10.98 -5.28
N GLN A 177 17.65 12.01 -4.56
CA GLN A 177 18.32 11.89 -3.26
C GLN A 177 17.35 11.86 -2.08
N LEU A 178 16.09 12.22 -2.31
CA LEU A 178 15.02 12.04 -1.33
C LEU A 178 14.38 10.66 -1.51
N GLN A 179 14.56 9.79 -0.52
CA GLN A 179 13.95 8.46 -0.43
C GLN A 179 12.58 8.55 0.26
N LEU A 180 11.73 9.43 -0.27
CA LEU A 180 10.37 9.58 0.22
C LEU A 180 9.46 8.46 -0.27
N GLU A 181 8.45 8.18 0.53
CA GLU A 181 7.35 7.37 0.09
C GLU A 181 6.62 8.05 -1.08
N GLU A 182 6.12 7.27 -2.04
CA GLU A 182 5.41 7.82 -3.21
C GLU A 182 4.17 8.64 -2.81
N SER A 183 3.48 8.24 -1.75
CA SER A 183 2.31 8.96 -1.22
C SER A 183 2.67 10.26 -0.46
N ALA A 184 3.93 10.44 -0.06
CA ALA A 184 4.36 11.60 0.73
C ALA A 184 4.06 12.92 0.01
N SER A 185 4.28 12.96 -1.32
CA SER A 185 4.02 14.17 -2.11
C SER A 185 2.54 14.58 -2.09
N TYR A 186 1.62 13.62 -2.08
CA TYR A 186 0.18 13.88 -2.01
C TYR A 186 -0.18 14.57 -0.69
N PHE A 187 0.26 14.00 0.43
CA PHE A 187 -0.05 14.54 1.75
C PHE A 187 0.61 15.90 2.01
N LEU A 188 1.87 16.08 1.61
CA LEU A 188 2.59 17.34 1.79
C LEU A 188 1.98 18.49 0.96
N LYS A 189 1.45 18.20 -0.23
CA LYS A 189 0.72 19.19 -1.05
C LYS A 189 -0.63 19.57 -0.44
N ASN A 190 -1.31 18.60 0.17
CA ASN A 190 -2.64 18.75 0.74
C ASN A 190 -2.64 19.08 2.25
N VAL A 191 -1.47 19.43 2.81
CA VAL A 191 -1.32 19.64 4.27
C VAL A 191 -2.29 20.69 4.82
N PHE A 192 -2.57 21.77 4.07
CA PHE A 192 -3.52 22.81 4.49
C PHE A 192 -4.96 22.32 4.63
N ARG A 193 -5.38 21.37 3.79
CA ARG A 193 -6.71 20.75 3.91
C ARG A 193 -6.75 19.76 5.07
N ILE A 194 -5.69 18.97 5.20
CA ILE A 194 -5.58 17.92 6.22
C ILE A 194 -5.40 18.50 7.63
N SER A 195 -4.81 19.69 7.74
CA SER A 195 -4.57 20.38 9.01
C SER A 195 -5.77 21.15 9.57
N GLN A 196 -6.92 21.14 8.88
CA GLN A 196 -8.13 21.79 9.37
C GLN A 196 -8.69 21.06 10.59
N ILE A 197 -9.28 21.81 11.53
CA ILE A 197 -9.80 21.24 12.78
C ILE A 197 -10.97 20.28 12.52
N ASP A 198 -11.78 20.58 11.50
CA ASP A 198 -12.91 19.79 11.02
C ASP A 198 -12.52 18.81 9.91
N TYR A 199 -11.22 18.54 9.72
CA TYR A 199 -10.74 17.63 8.69
C TYR A 199 -11.38 16.24 8.80
N PHE A 200 -12.06 15.85 7.72
CA PHE A 200 -12.61 14.51 7.53
C PHE A 200 -11.86 13.81 6.40
N PRO A 201 -11.27 12.62 6.64
CA PRO A 201 -10.55 11.88 5.60
C PRO A 201 -11.44 11.57 4.40
N THR A 202 -10.91 11.81 3.21
CA THR A 202 -11.58 11.43 1.96
C THR A 202 -11.14 10.03 1.54
N SER A 203 -11.91 9.39 0.65
CA SER A 203 -11.50 8.10 0.06
C SER A 203 -10.14 8.20 -0.64
N GLU A 204 -9.83 9.35 -1.27
CA GLU A 204 -8.52 9.60 -1.89
C GLU A 204 -7.39 9.63 -0.86
N ASP A 205 -7.61 10.22 0.31
CA ASP A 205 -6.65 10.21 1.42
C ASP A 205 -6.33 8.78 1.87
N VAL A 206 -7.38 7.97 2.05
CA VAL A 206 -7.25 6.58 2.49
C VAL A 206 -6.53 5.74 1.44
N LEU A 207 -6.76 5.98 0.15
CA LEU A 207 -6.09 5.27 -0.94
C LEU A 207 -4.59 5.59 -1.04
N HIS A 208 -4.20 6.83 -0.74
CA HIS A 208 -2.79 7.23 -0.65
C HIS A 208 -2.14 6.85 0.68
N THR A 209 -2.93 6.54 1.71
CA THR A 209 -2.39 6.17 3.02
C THR A 209 -1.72 4.80 2.95
N ARG A 210 -0.43 4.75 3.28
CA ARG A 210 0.29 3.50 3.51
C ARG A 210 0.28 3.15 4.99
N LEU A 211 -0.03 1.90 5.27
CA LEU A 211 0.21 1.26 6.55
C LEU A 211 0.95 -0.04 6.24
N GLU A 212 2.10 -0.26 6.89
CA GLU A 212 2.87 -1.46 6.62
C GLU A 212 2.22 -2.67 7.30
N THR A 213 1.97 -3.71 6.50
CA THR A 213 1.27 -4.90 6.93
C THR A 213 2.29 -5.97 7.30
N LEU A 214 2.24 -6.49 8.53
CA LEU A 214 3.08 -7.63 8.94
C LEU A 214 2.30 -8.93 8.75
N GLY A 215 2.67 -9.66 7.69
CA GLY A 215 2.11 -10.97 7.37
C GLY A 215 0.86 -10.90 6.48
N ILE A 216 -0.17 -11.66 6.83
CA ILE A 216 -1.40 -11.79 6.02
C ILE A 216 -2.52 -10.98 6.67
N ILE A 217 -3.19 -10.17 5.85
CA ILE A 217 -4.47 -9.54 6.20
C ILE A 217 -5.58 -10.18 5.39
N GLU A 218 -6.63 -10.57 6.09
CA GLU A 218 -7.87 -11.07 5.50
C GLU A 218 -8.87 -9.91 5.41
N HIS A 219 -9.37 -9.65 4.20
CA HIS A 219 -10.49 -8.74 3.97
C HIS A 219 -11.69 -9.56 3.52
N SER A 220 -12.65 -9.71 4.44
CA SER A 220 -13.91 -10.41 4.19
C SER A 220 -14.96 -9.39 3.79
N ILE A 221 -15.33 -9.40 2.52
CA ILE A 221 -16.28 -8.44 1.94
C ILE A 221 -17.52 -9.20 1.54
N TYR A 222 -18.56 -9.05 2.35
CA TYR A 222 -19.87 -9.61 2.08
C TYR A 222 -20.53 -8.76 1.00
N GLY A 223 -20.69 -9.32 -0.21
CA GLY A 223 -21.28 -8.59 -1.33
C GLY A 223 -22.72 -8.21 -1.02
N HIS A 224 -23.02 -6.92 -0.97
CA HIS A 224 -24.40 -6.45 -0.99
C HIS A 224 -24.95 -6.64 -2.42
N PRO A 225 -26.19 -7.14 -2.60
CA PRO A 225 -26.79 -7.24 -3.93
C PRO A 225 -26.79 -5.87 -4.63
N THR A 226 -26.01 -5.74 -5.70
CA THR A 226 -26.15 -4.67 -6.70
C THR A 226 -27.05 -5.20 -7.81
N ARG A 227 -27.82 -4.31 -8.47
CA ARG A 227 -28.98 -4.65 -9.31
C ARG A 227 -28.75 -5.70 -10.42
N ASP A 228 -27.52 -5.97 -10.82
CA ASP A 228 -27.15 -7.00 -11.82
C ASP A 228 -26.03 -7.97 -11.38
N SER A 229 -25.59 -7.92 -10.11
CA SER A 229 -24.45 -8.68 -9.60
C SER A 229 -24.88 -9.78 -8.63
N PHE A 230 -24.46 -11.03 -8.90
CA PHE A 230 -24.67 -12.17 -7.99
C PHE A 230 -24.10 -11.90 -6.59
N ARG A 231 -24.77 -12.40 -5.54
CA ARG A 231 -24.24 -12.38 -4.16
C ARG A 231 -22.96 -13.21 -4.11
N CYS A 232 -21.81 -12.56 -4.24
CA CYS A 232 -20.51 -13.19 -4.05
C CYS A 232 -19.87 -12.63 -2.79
N ASN A 233 -19.58 -13.52 -1.83
CA ASN A 233 -18.73 -13.17 -0.70
C ASN A 233 -17.27 -13.20 -1.18
N TRP A 234 -16.59 -12.07 -1.09
CA TRP A 234 -15.21 -11.92 -1.51
C TRP A 234 -14.30 -12.04 -0.30
N MET A 235 -13.28 -12.88 -0.42
CA MET A 235 -12.27 -13.05 0.61
C MET A 235 -10.93 -12.70 -0.03
N LEU A 236 -10.37 -11.55 0.35
CA LEU A 236 -9.08 -11.09 -0.17
C LEU A 236 -7.99 -11.34 0.87
N TYR A 237 -6.93 -12.03 0.46
CA TYR A 237 -5.71 -12.17 1.26
C TYR A 237 -4.63 -11.23 0.73
N ASP A 238 -4.29 -10.18 1.48
CA ASP A 238 -3.11 -9.34 1.22
C ASP A 238 -1.90 -9.97 1.90
N VAL A 239 -1.01 -10.54 1.10
CA VAL A 239 0.18 -11.22 1.59
C VAL A 239 1.38 -10.29 1.47
N SER A 240 1.85 -9.78 2.60
CA SER A 240 3.00 -8.86 2.62
C SER A 240 4.33 -9.55 2.26
N GLY A 241 5.08 -8.94 1.34
CA GLY A 241 6.37 -9.46 0.85
C GLY A 241 7.51 -9.42 1.87
N THR A 242 7.40 -8.58 2.91
CA THR A 242 8.41 -8.39 3.95
C THR A 242 8.45 -9.53 4.98
N ALA A 243 7.46 -10.41 5.01
CA ALA A 243 7.43 -11.57 5.92
C ALA A 243 8.26 -12.76 5.39
N ARG A 244 9.56 -12.52 5.12
CA ARG A 244 10.54 -13.50 4.59
C ARG A 244 10.59 -14.82 5.38
N GLY A 245 10.18 -14.83 6.65
CA GLY A 245 10.16 -16.02 7.52
C GLY A 245 8.83 -16.77 7.66
N ARG A 246 7.71 -16.30 7.07
CA ARG A 246 6.37 -16.90 7.26
C ARG A 246 5.73 -17.46 5.99
N ARG A 247 6.47 -17.55 4.88
CA ARG A 247 5.93 -18.02 3.58
C ARG A 247 5.33 -19.44 3.63
N HIS A 248 5.85 -20.30 4.51
CA HIS A 248 5.31 -21.64 4.74
C HIS A 248 3.92 -21.62 5.39
N ALA A 249 3.58 -20.58 6.15
CA ALA A 249 2.26 -20.40 6.75
C ALA A 249 1.20 -19.97 5.71
N TRP A 250 1.58 -19.74 4.45
CA TRP A 250 0.69 -19.28 3.39
C TRP A 250 0.05 -20.41 2.59
N ALA A 251 0.67 -21.61 2.62
CA ALA A 251 0.21 -22.78 1.86
C ALA A 251 -1.27 -23.16 2.11
N PRO A 252 -1.82 -23.06 3.33
CA PRO A 252 -3.24 -23.37 3.57
C PRO A 252 -4.22 -22.45 2.82
N PHE A 253 -3.81 -21.21 2.51
CA PHE A 253 -4.66 -20.23 1.82
C PHE A 253 -4.61 -20.37 0.29
N PHE A 254 -3.64 -21.12 -0.24
CA PHE A 254 -3.41 -21.28 -1.67
C PHE A 254 -4.26 -22.38 -2.31
N ASP A 255 -4.57 -23.44 -1.56
CA ASP A 255 -5.29 -24.62 -2.08
C ASP A 255 -6.75 -24.32 -2.46
N ALA A 256 -7.37 -23.34 -1.81
CA ALA A 256 -8.77 -22.94 -2.07
C ALA A 256 -8.90 -21.67 -2.94
N ALA A 257 -7.81 -21.14 -3.49
CA ALA A 257 -7.81 -19.88 -4.23
C ALA A 257 -8.55 -20.02 -5.58
N ASN A 258 -9.63 -19.25 -5.77
CA ASN A 258 -10.34 -19.21 -7.06
C ASN A 258 -9.61 -18.34 -8.08
N ALA A 259 -8.98 -17.25 -7.61
CA ALA A 259 -8.20 -16.35 -8.43
C ALA A 259 -7.00 -15.77 -7.67
N ILE A 260 -5.96 -15.42 -8.42
CA ILE A 260 -4.74 -14.81 -7.93
C ILE A 260 -4.57 -13.48 -8.66
N VAL A 261 -4.44 -12.41 -7.89
CA VAL A 261 -4.10 -11.08 -8.39
C VAL A 261 -2.64 -10.81 -8.04
N PHE A 262 -1.76 -10.87 -9.03
CA PHE A 262 -0.37 -10.50 -8.88
C PHE A 262 -0.16 -9.04 -9.28
N VAL A 263 0.27 -8.22 -8.32
CA VAL A 263 0.53 -6.79 -8.53
C VAL A 263 2.04 -6.57 -8.65
N ALA A 264 2.47 -6.00 -9.78
CA ALA A 264 3.87 -5.69 -10.09
C ALA A 264 4.02 -4.19 -10.40
N PRO A 265 4.82 -3.43 -9.63
CA PRO A 265 4.99 -2.00 -9.89
C PRO A 265 6.02 -1.79 -11.01
N ILE A 266 5.56 -1.45 -12.22
CA ILE A 266 6.45 -1.30 -13.39
C ILE A 266 7.27 0.00 -13.35
N SER A 267 6.94 0.93 -12.47
CA SER A 267 7.67 2.18 -12.24
C SER A 267 8.99 2.00 -11.48
N ALA A 268 9.20 0.85 -10.82
CA ALA A 268 10.34 0.61 -9.94
C ALA A 268 11.60 0.10 -10.67
N PHE A 269 11.72 0.36 -11.97
CA PHE A 269 12.83 -0.12 -12.81
C PHE A 269 14.19 0.51 -12.46
N ASP A 270 14.19 1.65 -11.78
CA ASP A 270 15.33 2.43 -11.32
C ASP A 270 15.67 2.19 -9.83
N GLN A 271 14.91 1.31 -9.16
CA GLN A 271 15.03 1.06 -7.73
C GLN A 271 15.58 -0.34 -7.45
N TYR A 272 16.28 -0.46 -6.34
CA TYR A 272 16.87 -1.71 -5.87
C TYR A 272 16.32 -2.10 -4.51
N THR A 273 16.24 -3.41 -4.26
CA THR A 273 15.80 -3.97 -3.00
C THR A 273 16.73 -5.10 -2.57
N ASP A 274 16.89 -5.25 -1.26
CA ASP A 274 17.48 -6.43 -0.64
C ASP A 274 16.44 -7.55 -0.41
N GLU A 275 15.16 -7.28 -0.78
CA GLU A 275 14.01 -8.16 -1.09
C GLU A 275 14.14 -9.68 -0.95
N GLY A 276 15.19 -10.19 -1.58
CA GLY A 276 15.11 -11.41 -2.36
C GLY A 276 16.29 -12.35 -2.30
N GLN A 277 17.25 -12.12 -1.40
CA GLN A 277 18.42 -12.99 -1.30
C GLN A 277 18.78 -13.31 0.16
N CYS A 278 19.25 -14.55 0.38
CA CYS A 278 19.73 -15.04 1.67
C CYS A 278 21.08 -14.41 2.09
N VAL A 279 21.65 -13.56 1.24
CA VAL A 279 22.96 -12.93 1.45
C VAL A 279 22.76 -11.43 1.75
N PRO A 280 23.17 -10.95 2.94
CA PRO A 280 23.14 -9.53 3.27
C PRO A 280 24.03 -8.70 2.31
N GLY A 281 23.56 -7.53 1.88
CA GLY A 281 24.37 -6.57 1.12
C GLY A 281 24.33 -6.70 -0.40
N GLN A 282 23.56 -7.65 -0.96
CA GLN A 282 23.37 -7.77 -2.40
C GLN A 282 22.01 -7.18 -2.81
N TYR A 283 22.08 -6.08 -3.58
CA TYR A 283 20.90 -5.37 -4.06
C TYR A 283 20.47 -5.92 -5.43
N THR A 284 19.16 -6.18 -5.57
CA THR A 284 18.56 -6.63 -6.83
C THR A 284 17.58 -5.59 -7.34
N ASN A 285 17.48 -5.44 -8.66
CA ASN A 285 16.51 -4.52 -9.23
C ASN A 285 15.07 -4.95 -8.85
N ARG A 286 14.22 -3.99 -8.47
CA ARG A 286 12.85 -4.31 -8.01
C ARG A 286 11.99 -4.98 -9.08
N ILE A 287 12.14 -4.63 -10.37
CA ILE A 287 11.38 -5.31 -11.44
C ILE A 287 11.83 -6.76 -11.60
N GLU A 288 13.15 -6.99 -11.57
CA GLU A 288 13.70 -8.34 -11.66
C GLU A 288 13.28 -9.19 -10.46
N HIS A 289 13.31 -8.61 -9.26
CA HIS A 289 12.80 -9.26 -8.06
C HIS A 289 11.32 -9.63 -8.20
N SER A 290 10.49 -8.69 -8.67
CA SER A 290 9.06 -8.94 -8.90
C SER A 290 8.82 -10.03 -9.96
N LEU A 291 9.64 -10.11 -10.99
CA LEU A 291 9.54 -11.15 -12.02
C LEU A 291 9.87 -12.53 -11.45
N ARG A 292 10.93 -12.65 -10.64
CA ARG A 292 11.28 -13.92 -9.96
C ARG A 292 10.19 -14.36 -8.98
N LEU A 293 9.57 -13.43 -8.27
CA LEU A 293 8.42 -13.73 -7.41
C LEU A 293 7.24 -14.26 -8.24
N PHE A 294 6.95 -13.62 -9.37
CA PHE A 294 5.88 -14.08 -10.26
C PHE A 294 6.16 -15.50 -10.79
N GLU A 295 7.39 -15.78 -11.23
CA GLU A 295 7.79 -17.12 -11.65
C GLU A 295 7.60 -18.17 -10.55
N ALA A 296 7.92 -17.84 -9.30
CA ALA A 296 7.72 -18.71 -8.15
C ALA A 296 6.23 -18.96 -7.86
N VAL A 297 5.37 -17.94 -8.00
CA VAL A 297 3.92 -18.06 -7.82
C VAL A 297 3.31 -18.93 -8.91
N VAL A 298 3.67 -18.69 -10.17
CA VAL A 298 3.20 -19.48 -11.32
C VAL A 298 3.67 -20.93 -11.25
N ALA A 299 4.87 -21.18 -10.72
CA ALA A 299 5.41 -22.54 -10.56
C ALA A 299 4.80 -23.33 -9.40
N ASN A 300 3.99 -22.71 -8.54
CA ASN A 300 3.45 -23.38 -7.35
C ASN A 300 2.31 -24.34 -7.71
N PRO A 301 2.42 -25.65 -7.43
CA PRO A 301 1.37 -26.64 -7.75
C PRO A 301 0.02 -26.35 -7.09
N LEU A 302 0.01 -25.78 -5.88
CA LEU A 302 -1.22 -25.44 -5.16
C LEU A 302 -2.07 -24.38 -5.89
N LEU A 303 -1.44 -23.63 -6.80
CA LEU A 303 -2.06 -22.53 -7.53
C LEU A 303 -2.42 -22.91 -8.97
N ALA A 304 -2.19 -24.16 -9.39
CA ALA A 304 -2.37 -24.60 -10.77
C ALA A 304 -3.81 -24.44 -11.30
N ASN A 305 -4.80 -24.56 -10.41
CA ASN A 305 -6.21 -24.47 -10.76
C ASN A 305 -6.79 -23.04 -10.67
N ALA A 306 -6.06 -22.08 -10.10
CA ALA A 306 -6.55 -20.71 -9.91
C ALA A 306 -6.52 -19.90 -11.22
N ASN A 307 -7.40 -18.89 -11.33
CA ASN A 307 -7.34 -17.92 -12.42
C ASN A 307 -6.25 -16.87 -12.14
N PHE A 308 -5.38 -16.59 -13.13
CA PHE A 308 -4.29 -15.64 -12.96
C PHE A 308 -4.63 -14.26 -13.51
N VAL A 309 -4.41 -13.23 -12.69
CA VAL A 309 -4.55 -11.82 -13.05
C VAL A 309 -3.24 -11.12 -12.74
N LEU A 310 -2.64 -10.52 -13.76
CA LEU A 310 -1.43 -9.73 -13.69
C LEU A 310 -1.77 -8.24 -13.79
N MET A 311 -1.46 -7.49 -12.74
CA MET A 311 -1.61 -6.04 -12.69
C MET A 311 -0.23 -5.37 -12.73
N LEU A 312 0.06 -4.75 -13.86
CA LEU A 312 1.25 -3.92 -14.07
C LEU A 312 0.93 -2.50 -13.58
N ASN A 313 1.19 -2.28 -12.30
CA ASN A 313 0.74 -1.11 -11.54
C ASN A 313 1.75 0.06 -11.60
N LYS A 314 1.30 1.26 -11.18
CA LYS A 314 2.06 2.51 -11.11
C LYS A 314 2.43 3.06 -12.50
N VAL A 315 1.51 2.94 -13.44
CA VAL A 315 1.66 3.43 -14.82
C VAL A 315 1.86 4.95 -14.88
N ASP A 316 1.17 5.68 -14.02
CA ASP A 316 1.29 7.12 -13.81
C ASP A 316 2.71 7.51 -13.39
N VAL A 317 3.27 6.83 -12.39
CA VAL A 317 4.65 7.06 -11.92
C VAL A 317 5.66 6.71 -13.02
N LEU A 318 5.43 5.62 -13.76
CA LEU A 318 6.26 5.28 -14.92
C LEU A 318 6.26 6.40 -15.96
N LYS A 319 5.09 6.91 -16.35
CA LYS A 319 4.98 8.02 -17.30
C LYS A 319 5.71 9.27 -16.82
N GLN A 320 5.60 9.61 -15.53
CA GLN A 320 6.31 10.74 -14.94
C GLN A 320 7.83 10.57 -15.00
N LYS A 321 8.35 9.38 -14.69
CA LYS A 321 9.80 9.08 -14.76
C LYS A 321 10.36 9.13 -16.18
N LEU A 322 9.60 8.62 -17.15
CA LEU A 322 10.01 8.70 -18.56
C LEU A 322 10.00 10.16 -19.05
N ALA A 323 9.00 10.95 -18.64
CA ALA A 323 8.89 12.37 -18.97
C ALA A 323 10.00 13.22 -18.32
N SER A 324 10.51 12.82 -17.14
CA SER A 324 11.65 13.49 -16.50
C SER A 324 13.01 13.13 -17.11
N GLY A 325 13.04 12.27 -18.13
CA GLY A 325 14.26 11.89 -18.85
C GLY A 325 14.99 10.69 -18.25
N VAL A 326 14.36 9.89 -17.39
CA VAL A 326 14.95 8.65 -16.88
C VAL A 326 14.89 7.57 -17.97
N HIS A 327 16.05 7.02 -18.34
CA HIS A 327 16.16 6.00 -19.39
C HIS A 327 16.21 4.59 -18.80
N VAL A 328 15.30 3.71 -19.25
CA VAL A 328 15.21 2.31 -18.78
C VAL A 328 16.48 1.52 -19.10
N ALA A 329 17.08 1.75 -20.28
CA ALA A 329 18.31 1.09 -20.73
C ALA A 329 19.49 1.27 -19.75
N LYS A 330 19.49 2.34 -18.95
CA LYS A 330 20.54 2.60 -17.94
C LYS A 330 20.50 1.59 -16.79
N TYR A 331 19.30 1.13 -16.42
CA TYR A 331 19.09 0.24 -15.28
C TYR A 331 18.92 -1.21 -15.69
N LEU A 332 18.41 -1.45 -16.91
CA LEU A 332 18.14 -2.78 -17.45
C LEU A 332 18.88 -2.97 -18.77
N THR A 333 19.99 -3.69 -18.72
CA THR A 333 20.79 -4.04 -19.90
C THR A 333 20.01 -4.88 -20.91
N SER A 334 19.07 -5.70 -20.45
CA SER A 334 18.16 -6.51 -21.27
C SER A 334 17.18 -5.69 -22.13
N TYR A 335 17.01 -4.40 -21.82
CA TYR A 335 16.16 -3.52 -22.62
C TYR A 335 16.79 -3.18 -23.97
N GLY A 336 18.12 -3.12 -24.04
CA GLY A 336 18.87 -2.82 -25.26
C GLY A 336 18.62 -1.41 -25.81
N ASN A 337 18.52 -1.29 -27.14
CA ASN A 337 18.40 -0.02 -27.86
C ASN A 337 16.94 0.36 -28.21
N ARG A 338 15.97 -0.11 -27.42
CA ARG A 338 14.56 0.21 -27.65
C ARG A 338 14.25 1.68 -27.31
N PRO A 339 13.24 2.28 -27.97
CA PRO A 339 12.85 3.67 -27.70
C PRO A 339 12.24 3.81 -26.30
N ASN A 340 12.62 4.87 -25.57
CA ASN A 340 12.20 5.11 -24.18
C ASN A 340 10.77 5.71 -24.08
N THR A 341 9.82 5.23 -24.90
CA THR A 341 8.42 5.66 -24.82
C THR A 341 7.65 4.79 -23.82
N TYR A 342 6.53 5.33 -23.30
CA TYR A 342 5.68 4.60 -22.35
C TYR A 342 5.25 3.23 -22.90
N TRP A 343 4.74 3.19 -24.13
CA TRP A 343 4.20 1.96 -24.71
C TRP A 343 5.28 0.90 -24.90
N ASP A 344 6.45 1.27 -25.43
CA ASP A 344 7.56 0.35 -25.66
C ASP A 344 8.12 -0.24 -24.36
N VAL A 345 8.24 0.60 -23.32
CA VAL A 345 8.68 0.18 -21.99
C VAL A 345 7.63 -0.71 -21.31
N ALA A 346 6.36 -0.30 -21.33
CA ALA A 346 5.27 -1.03 -20.71
C ALA A 346 5.06 -2.40 -21.36
N ASP A 347 5.11 -2.46 -22.69
CA ASP A 347 4.98 -3.69 -23.46
C ASP A 347 6.19 -4.61 -23.28
N TYR A 348 7.40 -4.05 -23.13
CA TYR A 348 8.59 -4.81 -22.75
C TYR A 348 8.38 -5.53 -21.42
N PHE A 349 7.98 -4.81 -20.36
CA PHE A 349 7.71 -5.44 -19.07
C PHE A 349 6.61 -6.47 -19.16
N ARG A 350 5.48 -6.15 -19.81
CA ARG A 350 4.38 -7.09 -20.04
C ARG A 350 4.87 -8.38 -20.70
N ALA A 351 5.66 -8.27 -21.76
CA ALA A 351 6.18 -9.42 -22.50
C ALA A 351 7.05 -10.34 -21.62
N HIS A 352 7.84 -9.79 -20.69
CA HIS A 352 8.65 -10.59 -19.77
C HIS A 352 7.79 -11.40 -18.79
N PHE A 353 6.78 -10.78 -18.17
CA PHE A 353 5.86 -11.50 -17.27
C PHE A 353 5.01 -12.53 -18.04
N VAL A 354 4.54 -12.20 -19.25
CA VAL A 354 3.76 -13.14 -20.07
C VAL A 354 4.62 -14.35 -20.49
N LYS A 355 5.87 -14.13 -20.91
CA LYS A 355 6.80 -15.23 -21.22
C LYS A 355 7.06 -16.12 -20.01
N ALA A 356 7.20 -15.54 -18.82
CA ALA A 356 7.34 -16.31 -17.58
C ALA A 356 6.12 -17.21 -17.30
N TYR A 357 4.91 -16.70 -17.58
CA TYR A 357 3.68 -17.48 -17.48
C TYR A 357 3.63 -18.61 -18.52
N GLU A 358 3.85 -18.28 -19.80
CA GLU A 358 3.76 -19.22 -20.92
C GLU A 358 4.77 -20.36 -20.81
N LYS A 359 6.01 -20.07 -20.41
CA LYS A 359 7.07 -21.09 -20.26
C LYS A 359 6.68 -22.26 -19.37
N ARG A 360 5.84 -22.03 -18.35
CA ARG A 360 5.39 -23.05 -17.40
C ARG A 360 4.05 -23.69 -17.80
N HIS A 361 3.26 -22.99 -18.60
CA HIS A 361 1.93 -23.40 -19.03
C HIS A 361 1.87 -23.91 -20.48
N MET A 362 3.02 -24.10 -21.15
CA MET A 362 3.14 -24.61 -22.52
C MET A 362 2.45 -25.96 -22.79
N HIS A 363 2.20 -26.80 -21.78
CA HIS A 363 1.74 -28.19 -21.96
C HIS A 363 0.29 -28.45 -21.57
N ALA A 364 -0.48 -27.46 -21.11
CA ALA A 364 -1.88 -27.63 -20.75
C ALA A 364 -2.76 -26.69 -21.57
N LYS A 365 -4.00 -27.12 -21.90
CA LYS A 365 -5.09 -26.24 -22.38
C LYS A 365 -5.32 -25.18 -21.30
N THR A 366 -4.56 -24.10 -21.35
CA THR A 366 -4.31 -23.27 -20.18
C THR A 366 -5.27 -22.11 -20.11
N LYS A 367 -5.70 -21.83 -18.88
CA LYS A 367 -6.53 -20.68 -18.56
C LYS A 367 -5.80 -19.42 -19.02
N PRO A 368 -6.50 -18.44 -19.61
CA PRO A 368 -5.87 -17.19 -19.99
C PRO A 368 -5.39 -16.47 -18.72
N CYS A 369 -4.16 -15.98 -18.74
CA CYS A 369 -3.70 -14.96 -17.80
C CYS A 369 -4.33 -13.61 -18.21
N PHE A 370 -5.02 -12.93 -17.31
CA PHE A 370 -5.56 -11.59 -17.56
C PHE A 370 -4.49 -10.55 -17.25
N LYS A 371 -4.28 -9.56 -18.13
CA LYS A 371 -3.21 -8.57 -17.99
C LYS A 371 -3.80 -7.18 -18.02
N PHE A 372 -3.48 -6.37 -17.02
CA PHE A 372 -3.94 -4.99 -16.92
C PHE A 372 -2.77 -4.06 -16.62
N PHE A 373 -2.75 -2.92 -17.30
CA PHE A 373 -1.95 -1.77 -16.90
C PHE A 373 -2.80 -0.94 -15.95
N THR A 374 -2.31 -0.70 -14.74
CA THR A 374 -3.12 -0.10 -13.67
C THR A 374 -2.45 1.10 -13.03
N THR A 375 -3.29 2.06 -12.65
CA THR A 375 -2.97 3.08 -11.66
C THR A 375 -4.01 2.92 -10.56
N LEU A 376 -3.67 2.18 -9.51
CA LEU A 376 -4.63 1.81 -8.46
C LEU A 376 -5.14 2.99 -7.63
N THR A 377 -4.54 4.18 -7.75
CA THR A 377 -5.06 5.42 -7.18
C THR A 377 -6.23 6.00 -7.98
N ASP A 378 -6.38 5.66 -9.27
CA ASP A 378 -7.52 6.06 -10.09
C ASP A 378 -8.72 5.17 -9.78
N VAL A 379 -9.68 5.72 -9.05
CA VAL A 379 -10.91 5.04 -8.62
C VAL A 379 -11.74 4.60 -9.82
N GLN A 380 -11.93 5.46 -10.82
CA GLN A 380 -12.84 5.16 -11.94
C GLN A 380 -12.27 4.04 -12.81
N GLN A 381 -10.99 4.14 -13.18
CA GLN A 381 -10.33 3.12 -13.99
C GLN A 381 -10.26 1.79 -13.25
N THR A 382 -9.91 1.82 -11.95
CA THR A 382 -9.79 0.60 -11.15
C THR A 382 -11.13 -0.07 -10.94
N GLN A 383 -12.20 0.70 -10.72
CA GLN A 383 -13.54 0.16 -10.57
C GLN A 383 -14.03 -0.52 -11.86
N GLN A 384 -13.87 0.11 -13.02
CA GLN A 384 -14.23 -0.52 -14.28
C GLN A 384 -13.43 -1.81 -14.53
N MET A 385 -12.14 -1.81 -14.17
CA MET A 385 -11.30 -3.00 -14.28
C MET A 385 -11.77 -4.13 -13.35
N ILE A 386 -12.10 -3.84 -12.09
CA ILE A 386 -12.58 -4.83 -11.13
C ILE A 386 -13.92 -5.42 -11.57
N LEU A 387 -14.84 -4.60 -12.11
CA LEU A 387 -16.12 -5.10 -12.66
C LEU A 387 -15.88 -6.07 -13.81
N ASN A 388 -15.09 -5.67 -14.80
CA ASN A 388 -14.75 -6.51 -15.96
C ASN A 388 -14.05 -7.80 -15.54
N LEU A 389 -13.15 -7.71 -14.55
CA LEU A 389 -12.45 -8.86 -14.01
C LEU A 389 -13.40 -9.80 -13.27
N GLY A 390 -14.29 -9.25 -12.43
CA GLY A 390 -15.29 -10.00 -11.68
C GLY A 390 -16.22 -10.78 -12.60
N GLU A 391 -16.76 -10.13 -13.64
CA GLU A 391 -17.58 -10.79 -14.65
C GLU A 391 -16.83 -11.93 -15.35
N THR A 392 -15.56 -11.70 -15.70
CA THR A 392 -14.75 -12.69 -16.42
C THR A 392 -14.38 -13.89 -15.54
N ILE A 393 -13.97 -13.65 -14.30
CA ILE A 393 -13.67 -14.72 -13.34
C ILE A 393 -14.94 -15.49 -13.00
N MET A 394 -16.06 -14.81 -12.77
CA MET A 394 -17.34 -15.48 -12.49
C MET A 394 -17.84 -16.29 -13.68
N ARG A 395 -17.73 -15.78 -14.91
CA ARG A 395 -18.08 -16.55 -16.11
C ARG A 395 -17.25 -17.83 -16.21
N ASN A 396 -15.95 -17.76 -15.97
CA ASN A 396 -15.07 -18.93 -15.97
C ASN A 396 -15.38 -19.89 -14.81
N TYR A 397 -15.72 -19.35 -13.64
CA TYR A 397 -16.12 -20.14 -12.48
C TYR A 397 -17.41 -20.92 -12.75
N VAL A 398 -18.45 -20.25 -13.24
CA VAL A 398 -19.74 -20.87 -13.60
C VAL A 398 -19.57 -21.92 -14.70
N GLN A 399 -18.75 -21.68 -15.71
CA GLN A 399 -18.45 -22.67 -16.75
C GLN A 399 -17.66 -23.89 -16.23
N SER A 400 -16.88 -23.71 -15.16
CA SER A 400 -16.12 -24.80 -14.53
C SER A 400 -16.91 -25.56 -13.46
N CYS A 401 -18.05 -25.03 -13.00
CA CYS A 401 -18.94 -25.76 -12.11
C CYS A 401 -19.69 -26.83 -12.91
N PRO A 402 -19.59 -28.12 -12.53
CA PRO A 402 -20.46 -29.14 -13.11
C PRO A 402 -21.90 -28.78 -12.79
N VAL A 403 -22.73 -28.66 -13.82
CA VAL A 403 -24.19 -28.54 -13.67
C VAL A 403 -24.65 -29.80 -12.94
N LEU A 404 -25.25 -29.62 -11.75
CA LEU A 404 -25.88 -30.70 -10.98
C LEU A 404 -27.07 -31.30 -11.72
#